data_AF-A0A1Y3BUZ9-F1
#
_entry.id   AF-A0A1Y3BUZ9-F1
#
_cell.length_a   1.000
_cell.length_b   1.000
_cell.length_c   1.000
_cell.angle_alpha   90.00
_cell.angle_beta   90.00
_cell.angle_gamma   90.00
#
_symmetry.space_group_name_H-M   'P 1'
#
loop_
_entity.id
_entity.type
_entity.pdbx_description
1 polymer ?
#
loop_
_entity_poly.entity_id
_entity_poly.type
_entity_poly.pdbx_seq_one_letter_code
_entity_poly.pdbx_strand_id
1 'polypeptide(L)'
;MAPKISRKLPDGSHTADEPFAWESREFLRKKLVGKVIQFRVEYKVPFDFENSQSFVGKTLDGIVEHVRDGSTMKIGLVLPSNDQSSLTYQMAMVVLSGVRCPQTNEPFGEEARFFTESRLLQRDVQVRVEQINPGGSTIVATVTFMDRDIAEYLLREGYAKCIDRTLGLVKDPKKLRTLESEAKSRKLRIWKDFKETVRSSSSINFDAKVLEISSADSLK
;
A
#
# COMPACT_ATOMS: atom_id res chain seq x y z
N MET A 1 -28.14 -13.47 -10.83
CA MET A 1 -26.92 -14.26 -11.13
C MET A 1 -26.83 -14.42 -12.65
N ALA A 2 -25.65 -14.31 -13.24
CA ALA A 2 -25.47 -14.45 -14.69
C ALA A 2 -25.24 -15.93 -15.08
N PRO A 3 -25.71 -16.40 -16.25
CA PRO A 3 -25.54 -17.79 -16.68
C PRO A 3 -24.09 -18.10 -17.06
N LYS A 4 -23.58 -19.27 -16.69
CA LYS A 4 -22.17 -19.67 -16.83
C LYS A 4 -21.90 -20.39 -18.15
N ILE A 5 -20.87 -19.94 -18.85
CA ILE A 5 -20.31 -20.64 -20.02
C ILE A 5 -19.42 -21.79 -19.58
N SER A 6 -19.43 -22.84 -20.39
CA SER A 6 -18.58 -24.02 -20.36
C SER A 6 -17.13 -23.68 -20.05
N ARG A 7 -16.54 -24.39 -19.10
CA ARG A 7 -15.13 -24.24 -18.72
C ARG A 7 -14.38 -25.51 -19.02
N LYS A 8 -13.12 -25.34 -19.43
CA LYS A 8 -12.18 -26.44 -19.58
C LYS A 8 -11.71 -26.90 -18.19
N LEU A 9 -11.92 -28.17 -17.91
CA LEU A 9 -11.50 -28.84 -16.69
C LEU A 9 -10.01 -29.24 -16.78
N PRO A 10 -9.32 -29.48 -15.65
CA PRO A 10 -7.89 -29.83 -15.63
C PRO A 10 -7.54 -31.11 -16.41
N ASP A 11 -8.52 -31.99 -16.59
CA ASP A 11 -8.43 -33.24 -17.38
C ASP A 11 -8.60 -33.02 -18.89
N GLY A 12 -8.84 -31.78 -19.32
CA GLY A 12 -9.08 -31.42 -20.72
C GLY A 12 -10.53 -31.53 -21.18
N SER A 13 -11.46 -31.97 -20.33
CA SER A 13 -12.90 -32.01 -20.62
C SER A 13 -13.56 -30.64 -20.46
N HIS A 14 -14.82 -30.48 -20.92
CA HIS A 14 -15.59 -29.23 -20.83
C HIS A 14 -16.89 -29.43 -20.07
N THR A 15 -17.25 -28.50 -19.17
CA THR A 15 -18.59 -28.47 -18.57
C THR A 15 -19.63 -28.00 -19.60
N ALA A 16 -20.90 -28.41 -19.47
CA ALA A 16 -21.96 -27.88 -20.35
C ALA A 16 -22.23 -26.40 -20.09
N ASP A 17 -22.64 -25.66 -21.12
CA ASP A 17 -23.14 -24.29 -20.97
C ASP A 17 -24.46 -24.32 -20.16
N GLU A 18 -24.61 -23.40 -19.20
CA GLU A 18 -25.94 -23.13 -18.64
C GLU A 18 -26.84 -22.52 -19.73
N PRO A 19 -28.16 -22.76 -19.70
CA PRO A 19 -29.07 -22.17 -20.67
C PRO A 19 -28.86 -20.65 -20.80
N PHE A 20 -28.80 -20.16 -22.04
CA PHE A 20 -28.63 -18.74 -22.40
C PHE A 20 -27.26 -18.13 -22.06
N ALA A 21 -26.27 -18.91 -21.62
CA ALA A 21 -24.95 -18.41 -21.26
C ALA A 21 -24.19 -17.85 -22.47
N TRP A 22 -24.25 -18.54 -23.60
CA TRP A 22 -23.62 -18.09 -24.85
C TRP A 22 -24.26 -16.80 -25.38
N GLU A 23 -25.59 -16.76 -25.44
CA GLU A 23 -26.37 -15.62 -25.92
C GLU A 23 -26.15 -14.38 -25.04
N SER A 24 -26.12 -14.56 -23.72
CA SER A 24 -25.87 -13.48 -22.77
C SER A 24 -24.46 -12.88 -22.94
N ARG A 25 -23.44 -13.73 -23.11
CA ARG A 25 -22.07 -13.28 -23.39
C ARG A 25 -22.00 -12.53 -24.71
N GLU A 26 -22.56 -13.08 -25.78
CA GLU A 26 -22.44 -12.50 -27.12
C GLU A 26 -23.20 -11.16 -27.22
N PHE A 27 -24.31 -11.02 -26.49
CA PHE A 27 -25.04 -9.76 -26.36
C PHE A 27 -24.18 -8.66 -25.69
N LEU A 28 -23.53 -8.96 -24.56
CA LEU A 28 -22.65 -8.01 -23.87
C LEU A 28 -21.40 -7.71 -24.68
N ARG A 29 -20.80 -8.73 -25.31
CA ARG A 29 -19.60 -8.59 -26.15
C ARG A 29 -19.85 -7.60 -27.29
N LYS A 30 -20.96 -7.77 -28.02
CA LYS A 30 -21.36 -6.85 -29.11
C LYS A 30 -21.57 -5.42 -28.63
N LYS A 31 -22.03 -5.22 -27.39
CA LYS A 31 -22.36 -3.89 -26.88
C LYS A 31 -21.19 -3.16 -26.22
N LEU A 32 -20.28 -3.87 -25.56
CA LEU A 32 -19.29 -3.29 -24.64
C LEU A 32 -17.85 -3.39 -25.12
N VAL A 33 -17.50 -4.33 -26.01
CA VAL A 33 -16.13 -4.46 -26.51
C VAL A 33 -15.73 -3.20 -27.27
N GLY A 34 -14.59 -2.61 -26.89
CA GLY A 34 -14.03 -1.40 -27.51
C GLY A 34 -14.67 -0.09 -27.05
N LYS A 35 -15.55 -0.11 -26.04
CA LYS A 35 -16.17 1.11 -25.49
C LYS A 35 -15.63 1.45 -24.11
N VAL A 36 -15.43 2.74 -23.87
CA VAL A 36 -15.19 3.28 -22.53
C VAL A 36 -16.52 3.26 -21.78
N ILE A 37 -16.56 2.59 -20.63
CA ILE A 37 -17.77 2.48 -19.80
C ILE A 37 -17.55 3.13 -18.44
N GLN A 38 -18.64 3.63 -17.87
CA GLN A 38 -18.69 4.14 -16.50
C GLN A 38 -19.46 3.13 -15.65
N PHE A 39 -18.90 2.71 -14.53
CA PHE A 39 -19.52 1.76 -13.60
C PHE A 39 -19.63 2.35 -12.20
N ARG A 40 -20.53 1.80 -11.39
CA ARG A 40 -20.69 2.13 -9.97
C ARG A 40 -20.66 0.82 -9.17
N VAL A 41 -19.84 0.79 -8.13
CA VAL A 41 -19.71 -0.36 -7.23
C VAL A 41 -20.90 -0.39 -6.28
N GLU A 42 -21.73 -1.44 -6.32
CA GLU A 42 -22.95 -1.55 -5.50
C GLU A 42 -22.70 -2.05 -4.08
N TYR A 43 -21.73 -2.94 -3.87
CA TYR A 43 -21.40 -3.43 -2.54
C TYR A 43 -19.91 -3.70 -2.40
N LYS A 44 -19.40 -3.46 -1.19
CA LYS A 44 -17.99 -3.63 -0.84
C LYS A 44 -17.88 -4.88 0.02
N VAL A 45 -17.13 -5.88 -0.45
CA VAL A 45 -16.80 -7.05 0.36
C VAL A 45 -15.63 -6.65 1.28
N PRO A 46 -15.67 -6.96 2.59
CA PRO A 46 -14.51 -6.82 3.45
C PRO A 46 -13.30 -7.53 2.83
N PHE A 47 -12.11 -6.98 3.04
CA PHE A 47 -10.89 -7.56 2.49
C PHE A 47 -10.69 -8.97 3.06
N ASP A 48 -10.67 -9.98 2.19
CA ASP A 48 -10.58 -11.39 2.57
C ASP A 48 -9.12 -11.83 2.67
N PHE A 49 -8.66 -12.05 3.90
CA PHE A 49 -7.24 -12.30 4.21
C PHE A 49 -6.72 -13.62 3.65
N GLU A 50 -7.54 -14.68 3.58
CA GLU A 50 -7.08 -16.01 3.18
C GLU A 50 -6.67 -16.06 1.71
N ASN A 51 -7.38 -15.32 0.85
CA ASN A 51 -7.05 -15.20 -0.57
C ASN A 51 -5.97 -14.15 -0.86
N SER A 52 -5.68 -13.28 0.11
CA SER A 52 -4.88 -12.07 -0.13
C SER A 52 -3.38 -12.31 -0.21
N GLN A 53 -2.88 -13.35 0.44
CA GLN A 53 -1.45 -13.70 0.39
C GLN A 53 -0.98 -14.00 -1.05
N SER A 54 -1.88 -14.47 -1.91
CA SER A 54 -1.61 -14.74 -3.33
C SER A 54 -1.34 -13.48 -4.17
N PHE A 55 -1.60 -12.29 -3.63
CA PHE A 55 -1.33 -11.02 -4.30
C PHE A 55 0.03 -10.43 -3.95
N VAL A 56 0.74 -10.99 -2.98
CA VAL A 56 2.11 -10.56 -2.66
C VAL A 56 3.01 -10.72 -3.90
N GLY A 57 3.70 -9.65 -4.28
CA GLY A 57 4.51 -9.54 -5.48
C GLY A 57 3.76 -9.08 -6.74
N LYS A 58 2.42 -8.98 -6.71
CA LYS A 58 1.61 -8.51 -7.85
C LYS A 58 1.34 -7.01 -7.76
N THR A 59 1.13 -6.41 -8.92
CA THR A 59 0.60 -5.05 -9.04
C THR A 59 -0.91 -5.13 -9.29
N LEU A 60 -1.66 -4.37 -8.50
CA LEU A 60 -3.11 -4.27 -8.58
C LEU A 60 -3.50 -2.83 -8.92
N ASP A 61 -4.54 -2.65 -9.73
CA ASP A 61 -5.14 -1.34 -9.91
C ASP A 61 -5.99 -1.00 -8.68
N GLY A 62 -6.08 0.28 -8.34
CA GLY A 62 -6.91 0.71 -7.23
C GLY A 62 -7.20 2.20 -7.26
N ILE A 63 -8.19 2.60 -6.47
CA ILE A 63 -8.61 4.00 -6.33
C ILE A 63 -8.37 4.43 -4.89
N VAL A 64 -7.69 5.56 -4.69
CA VAL A 64 -7.49 6.10 -3.35
C VAL A 64 -8.77 6.73 -2.85
N GLU A 65 -9.37 6.14 -1.82
CA GLU A 65 -10.66 6.55 -1.27
C GLU A 65 -10.50 7.52 -0.09
N HIS A 66 -9.42 7.36 0.68
CA HIS A 66 -9.15 8.19 1.84
C HIS A 66 -7.66 8.22 2.18
N VAL A 67 -7.14 9.37 2.58
CA VAL A 67 -5.74 9.52 3.06
C VAL A 67 -5.77 9.72 4.57
N ARG A 68 -5.17 8.78 5.33
CA ARG A 68 -5.09 8.89 6.79
C ARG A 68 -3.92 9.81 7.19
N ASP A 69 -2.76 9.57 6.60
CA ASP A 69 -1.54 10.38 6.74
C ASP A 69 -0.75 10.31 5.42
N GLY A 70 0.37 11.03 5.33
CA GLY A 70 1.15 11.08 4.09
C GLY A 70 1.58 9.72 3.54
N SER A 71 1.77 8.71 4.41
CA SER A 71 2.23 7.36 4.08
C SER A 71 1.19 6.26 4.23
N THR A 72 -0.01 6.56 4.73
CA THR A 72 -1.06 5.58 4.99
C THR A 72 -2.37 6.03 4.36
N MET A 73 -2.95 5.19 3.51
CA MET A 73 -4.18 5.49 2.78
C MET A 73 -5.09 4.27 2.66
N LYS A 74 -6.39 4.52 2.53
CA LYS A 74 -7.39 3.50 2.24
C LYS A 74 -7.58 3.45 0.73
N ILE A 75 -7.25 2.34 0.13
CA ILE A 75 -7.34 2.12 -1.32
C ILE A 75 -8.38 1.04 -1.57
N GLY A 76 -9.30 1.32 -2.48
CA GLY A 76 -10.14 0.28 -3.05
C GLY A 76 -9.40 -0.41 -4.17
N LEU A 77 -8.91 -1.62 -3.88
CA LEU A 77 -8.17 -2.45 -4.82
C LEU A 77 -9.14 -3.17 -5.75
N VAL A 78 -8.84 -3.12 -7.03
CA VAL A 78 -9.51 -3.89 -8.06
C VAL A 78 -8.77 -5.22 -8.19
N LEU A 79 -9.36 -6.25 -7.60
CA LEU A 79 -8.79 -7.60 -7.61
C LEU A 79 -9.31 -8.37 -8.82
N PRO A 80 -8.42 -9.03 -9.59
CA PRO A 80 -8.85 -10.00 -10.58
C PRO A 80 -9.47 -11.20 -9.84
N SER A 81 -10.73 -11.52 -10.12
CA SER A 81 -11.34 -12.74 -9.61
C SER A 81 -10.79 -13.95 -10.36
N ASN A 82 -10.75 -15.09 -9.67
CA ASN A 82 -10.47 -16.40 -10.28
C ASN A 82 -11.48 -16.73 -11.39
N ASP A 83 -12.68 -16.17 -11.31
CA ASP A 83 -13.61 -16.09 -12.44
C ASP A 83 -13.29 -14.84 -13.27
N GLN A 84 -12.70 -15.03 -14.45
CA GLN A 84 -12.30 -13.98 -15.42
C GLN A 84 -13.41 -13.00 -15.85
N SER A 85 -14.63 -13.12 -15.29
CA SER A 85 -15.81 -12.32 -15.61
C SER A 85 -16.21 -11.29 -14.53
N SER A 86 -15.58 -11.27 -13.36
CA SER A 86 -15.93 -10.34 -12.27
C SER A 86 -14.69 -9.65 -11.70
N LEU A 87 -14.68 -8.32 -11.72
CA LEU A 87 -13.71 -7.53 -10.95
C LEU A 87 -14.25 -7.36 -9.53
N THR A 88 -13.45 -7.70 -8.53
CA THR A 88 -13.85 -7.54 -7.13
C THR A 88 -13.20 -6.28 -6.58
N TYR A 89 -14.02 -5.36 -6.07
CA TYR A 89 -13.52 -4.15 -5.41
C TYR A 89 -13.42 -4.40 -3.90
N GLN A 90 -12.20 -4.37 -3.36
CA GLN A 90 -11.96 -4.57 -1.92
C GLN A 90 -11.24 -3.38 -1.31
N MET A 91 -11.74 -2.89 -0.18
CA MET A 91 -11.08 -1.80 0.55
C MET A 91 -9.96 -2.35 1.42
N ALA A 92 -8.74 -1.89 1.19
CA ALA A 92 -7.58 -2.21 2.00
C ALA A 92 -6.93 -0.95 2.58
N MET A 93 -6.33 -1.09 3.75
CA MET A 93 -5.45 -0.07 4.30
C MET A 93 -4.04 -0.31 3.77
N VAL A 94 -3.51 0.64 3.04
CA VAL A 94 -2.19 0.56 2.41
C VAL A 94 -1.23 1.51 3.11
N VAL A 95 -0.11 0.97 3.54
CA VAL A 95 1.05 1.69 4.10
C VAL A 95 2.14 1.66 3.04
N LEU A 96 2.70 2.83 2.74
CA LEU A 96 3.80 2.94 1.79
C LEU A 96 5.03 2.19 2.28
N SER A 97 5.65 1.43 1.38
CA SER A 97 6.87 0.71 1.70
C SER A 97 8.10 1.62 1.75
N GLY A 98 9.03 1.29 2.66
CA GLY A 98 10.30 1.97 2.84
C GLY A 98 10.25 3.35 3.48
N VAL A 99 9.06 3.95 3.68
CA VAL A 99 8.92 5.32 4.18
C VAL A 99 7.88 5.45 5.29
N ARG A 100 7.99 6.52 6.09
CA ARG A 100 6.97 6.95 7.03
C ARG A 100 6.87 8.46 7.11
N CYS A 101 5.63 8.93 7.05
CA CYS A 101 5.28 10.32 7.27
C CYS A 101 4.93 10.57 8.74
N PRO A 102 5.05 11.82 9.22
CA PRO A 102 4.45 12.22 10.47
C PRO A 102 2.94 11.98 10.45
N GLN A 103 2.40 11.57 11.60
CA GLN A 103 0.95 11.49 11.79
C GLN A 103 0.37 12.91 11.89
N THR A 104 -0.94 13.07 11.70
CA THR A 104 -1.58 14.41 11.69
C THR A 104 -1.40 15.21 12.98
N ASN A 105 -1.12 14.55 14.11
CA ASN A 105 -0.81 15.18 15.40
C ASN A 105 0.70 15.50 15.59
N GLU A 106 1.57 15.08 14.67
CA GLU A 106 3.00 15.36 14.68
C GLU A 106 3.32 16.58 13.79
N PRO A 107 4.44 17.27 14.03
CA PRO A 107 4.88 18.37 13.16
C PRO A 107 4.97 17.96 11.69
N PHE A 108 4.46 18.81 10.80
CA PHE A 108 4.36 18.55 9.36
C PHE A 108 3.38 17.43 8.96
N GLY A 109 2.62 16.89 9.90
CA GLY A 109 1.67 15.80 9.71
C GLY A 109 0.49 16.14 8.81
N GLU A 110 -0.17 17.26 9.08
CA GLU A 110 -1.28 17.73 8.26
C GLU A 110 -0.82 18.11 6.86
N GLU A 111 0.34 18.74 6.73
CA GLU A 111 0.91 19.12 5.43
C GLU A 111 1.34 17.90 4.62
N ALA A 112 1.90 16.87 5.27
CA ALA A 112 2.22 15.59 4.62
C ALA A 112 0.95 14.88 4.13
N ARG A 113 -0.10 14.86 4.97
CA ARG A 113 -1.41 14.32 4.57
C ARG A 113 -1.96 15.09 3.38
N PHE A 114 -2.03 16.41 3.46
CA PHE A 114 -2.54 17.27 2.39
C PHE A 114 -1.74 17.11 1.09
N PHE A 115 -0.42 16.94 1.18
CA PHE A 115 0.45 16.69 0.03
C PHE A 115 0.05 15.43 -0.74
N THR A 116 -0.20 14.33 -0.01
CA THR A 116 -0.67 13.06 -0.59
C THR A 116 -2.13 13.16 -1.05
N GLU A 117 -3.00 13.78 -0.25
CA GLU A 117 -4.43 13.91 -0.51
C GLU A 117 -4.72 14.72 -1.77
N SER A 118 -4.13 15.92 -1.91
CA SER A 118 -4.26 16.76 -3.10
C SER A 118 -3.82 16.07 -4.40
N ARG A 119 -2.89 15.11 -4.31
CA ARG A 119 -2.29 14.41 -5.46
C ARG A 119 -2.89 13.05 -5.77
N LEU A 120 -3.46 12.35 -4.80
CA LEU A 120 -3.90 10.97 -4.99
C LEU A 120 -5.37 10.73 -4.70
N LEU A 121 -6.05 11.56 -3.91
CA LEU A 121 -7.45 11.33 -3.55
C LEU A 121 -8.33 11.19 -4.82
N GLN A 122 -9.15 10.13 -4.85
CA GLN A 122 -10.03 9.76 -5.96
C GLN A 122 -9.33 9.55 -7.31
N ARG A 123 -8.02 9.26 -7.31
CA ARG A 123 -7.27 8.94 -8.53
C ARG A 123 -6.98 7.44 -8.63
N ASP A 124 -6.89 6.98 -9.87
CA ASP A 124 -6.44 5.64 -10.22
C ASP A 124 -4.93 5.51 -9.96
N VAL A 125 -4.55 4.48 -9.22
CA VAL A 125 -3.18 4.19 -8.83
C VAL A 125 -2.88 2.72 -9.04
N GLN A 126 -1.61 2.41 -9.23
CA GLN A 126 -1.10 1.05 -9.21
C GLN A 126 -0.49 0.75 -7.85
N VAL A 127 -0.85 -0.39 -7.28
CA VAL A 127 -0.43 -0.81 -5.95
C VAL A 127 0.35 -2.12 -6.08
N ARG A 128 1.67 -2.06 -5.92
CA ARG A 128 2.51 -3.26 -5.84
C ARG A 128 2.54 -3.77 -4.41
N VAL A 129 1.84 -4.87 -4.17
CA VAL A 129 1.75 -5.49 -2.84
C VAL A 129 3.07 -6.18 -2.51
N GLU A 130 3.71 -5.78 -1.42
CA GLU A 130 5.00 -6.34 -0.99
C GLU A 130 4.87 -7.25 0.23
N GLN A 131 4.02 -6.85 1.18
CA GLN A 131 3.74 -7.65 2.37
C GLN A 131 2.33 -7.37 2.86
N ILE A 132 1.69 -8.38 3.43
CA ILE A 132 0.43 -8.25 4.14
C ILE A 132 0.72 -8.53 5.61
N ASN A 133 0.37 -7.60 6.50
CA ASN A 133 0.64 -7.76 7.92
C ASN A 133 -0.30 -8.83 8.53
N PRO A 134 0.15 -9.58 9.54
CA PRO A 134 -0.70 -10.57 10.23
C PRO A 134 -2.00 -9.94 10.75
N GLY A 135 -3.13 -10.63 10.55
CA GLY A 135 -4.47 -10.09 10.80
C GLY A 135 -5.01 -9.19 9.68
N GLY A 136 -4.21 -8.97 8.63
CA GLY A 136 -4.50 -8.34 7.34
C GLY A 136 -5.12 -6.93 7.37
N SER A 137 -5.17 -6.32 8.55
CA SER A 137 -5.62 -4.94 8.73
C SER A 137 -4.87 -3.93 7.87
N THR A 138 -3.64 -4.24 7.46
CA THR A 138 -2.76 -3.37 6.69
C THR A 138 -1.92 -4.13 5.67
N ILE A 139 -1.75 -3.53 4.50
CA ILE A 139 -0.89 -3.97 3.41
C ILE A 139 0.28 -3.01 3.31
N VAL A 140 1.49 -3.54 3.22
CA VAL A 140 2.70 -2.79 2.87
C VAL A 140 2.88 -2.88 1.36
N ALA A 141 2.88 -1.74 0.68
CA ALA A 141 2.93 -1.69 -0.77
C ALA A 141 3.64 -0.43 -1.28
N THR A 142 4.15 -0.52 -2.51
CA THR A 142 4.50 0.68 -3.28
C THR A 142 3.27 1.15 -4.04
N VAL A 143 2.97 2.44 -3.97
CA VAL A 143 1.85 3.06 -4.69
C VAL A 143 2.42 3.99 -5.76
N THR A 144 2.06 3.74 -7.01
CA THR A 144 2.48 4.54 -8.16
C THR A 144 1.30 5.25 -8.81
N PHE A 145 1.51 6.51 -9.18
CA PHE A 145 0.57 7.33 -9.95
C PHE A 145 1.27 7.83 -11.22
N MET A 146 0.68 7.58 -12.39
CA MET A 146 1.32 7.87 -13.69
C MET A 146 2.76 7.32 -13.79
N ASP A 147 2.96 6.06 -13.37
CA ASP A 147 4.26 5.38 -13.30
C ASP A 147 5.30 6.02 -12.37
N ARG A 148 4.88 6.88 -11.43
CA ARG A 148 5.76 7.52 -10.46
C ARG A 148 5.42 7.13 -9.04
N ASP A 149 6.43 6.77 -8.26
CA ASP A 149 6.29 6.37 -6.86
C ASP A 149 6.05 7.59 -5.96
N ILE A 150 4.94 7.59 -5.23
CA ILE A 150 4.61 8.66 -4.30
C ILE A 150 5.60 8.75 -3.11
N ALA A 151 6.20 7.62 -2.70
CA ALA A 151 7.19 7.60 -1.63
C ALA A 151 8.41 8.46 -1.97
N GLU A 152 8.84 8.46 -3.23
CA GLU A 152 9.94 9.30 -3.71
C GLU A 152 9.62 10.79 -3.57
N TYR A 153 8.40 11.20 -3.92
CA TYR A 153 7.97 12.60 -3.80
C TYR A 153 7.92 13.06 -2.34
N LEU A 154 7.39 12.21 -1.45
CA LEU A 154 7.32 12.51 -0.03
C LEU A 154 8.72 12.66 0.59
N LEU A 155 9.67 11.81 0.19
CA LEU A 155 11.06 11.93 0.63
C LEU A 155 11.73 13.18 0.09
N ARG A 156 11.60 13.46 -1.22
CA ARG A 156 12.22 14.61 -1.87
C ARG A 156 11.79 15.93 -1.25
N GLU A 157 10.51 16.03 -0.91
CA GLU A 157 9.93 17.19 -0.23
C GLU A 157 10.16 17.18 1.28
N GLY A 158 10.78 16.15 1.86
CA GLY A 158 11.06 16.09 3.30
C GLY A 158 9.81 15.89 4.16
N TYR A 159 8.74 15.34 3.61
CA TYR A 159 7.56 14.91 4.37
C TYR A 159 7.70 13.50 4.95
N ALA A 160 8.65 12.71 4.45
CA ALA A 160 8.89 11.35 4.92
C ALA A 160 10.34 11.09 5.32
N LYS A 161 10.53 10.05 6.13
CA LYS A 161 11.83 9.44 6.45
C LYS A 161 11.85 7.98 6.02
N CYS A 162 13.02 7.44 5.72
CA CYS A 162 13.18 6.04 5.37
C CYS A 162 13.10 5.15 6.63
N ILE A 163 12.42 4.00 6.54
CA ILE A 163 12.34 3.01 7.62
C ILE A 163 12.96 1.68 7.17
N ASP A 164 14.00 1.23 7.87
CA ASP A 164 14.73 0.00 7.54
C ASP A 164 13.87 -1.26 7.51
N ARG A 165 12.87 -1.36 8.40
CA ARG A 165 11.98 -2.53 8.52
C ARG A 165 11.31 -2.93 7.20
N THR A 166 10.88 -1.96 6.41
CA THR A 166 10.18 -2.19 5.13
C THR A 166 11.01 -1.76 3.93
N LEU A 167 12.16 -1.09 4.14
CA LEU A 167 13.02 -0.60 3.07
C LEU A 167 13.58 -1.72 2.19
N GLY A 168 13.83 -2.90 2.77
CA GLY A 168 14.31 -4.07 2.01
C GLY A 168 13.29 -4.68 1.05
N LEU A 169 12.01 -4.30 1.13
CA LEU A 169 10.94 -4.78 0.26
C LEU A 169 10.82 -3.95 -1.03
N VAL A 170 11.33 -2.72 -1.01
CA VAL A 170 11.25 -1.78 -2.13
C VAL A 170 12.20 -2.22 -3.24
N LYS A 171 11.80 -1.99 -4.51
CA LYS A 171 12.66 -2.24 -5.68
C LYS A 171 14.02 -1.54 -5.60
N ASP A 172 14.04 -0.24 -5.27
CA ASP A 172 15.26 0.58 -5.25
C ASP A 172 15.50 1.28 -3.90
N PRO A 173 15.95 0.55 -2.85
CA PRO A 173 16.22 1.10 -1.53
C PRO A 173 17.22 2.26 -1.53
N LYS A 174 18.24 2.15 -2.39
CA LYS A 174 19.30 3.17 -2.52
C LYS A 174 18.74 4.50 -2.98
N LYS A 175 17.79 4.49 -3.92
CA LYS A 175 17.16 5.69 -4.47
C LYS A 175 16.42 6.47 -3.39
N LEU A 176 15.62 5.77 -2.57
CA LEU A 176 14.92 6.38 -1.44
C LEU A 176 15.89 7.03 -0.44
N ARG A 177 17.00 6.35 -0.11
CA ARG A 177 18.05 6.89 0.77
C ARG A 177 18.74 8.13 0.21
N THR A 178 18.97 8.17 -1.10
CA THR A 178 19.53 9.36 -1.77
C THR A 178 18.56 10.54 -1.68
N LEU A 179 17.27 10.33 -1.97
CA LEU A 179 16.25 11.39 -1.87
C LEU A 179 16.07 11.90 -0.44
N GLU A 180 16.11 11.00 0.54
CA GLU A 180 16.09 11.37 1.97
C GLU A 180 17.30 12.26 2.31
N SER A 181 18.50 11.88 1.86
CA SER A 181 19.74 12.65 2.09
C SER A 181 19.70 14.03 1.42
N GLU A 182 19.09 14.14 0.24
CA GLU A 182 18.89 15.41 -0.47
C GLU A 182 17.91 16.33 0.28
N ALA A 183 16.86 15.78 0.89
CA ALA A 183 15.95 16.55 1.72
C ALA A 183 16.60 16.99 3.05
N LYS A 184 17.46 16.14 3.63
CA LYS A 184 18.27 16.45 4.81
C LYS A 184 19.24 17.59 4.56
N SER A 185 20.02 17.53 3.48
CA SER A 185 21.01 18.55 3.14
C SER A 185 20.38 19.93 2.91
N ARG A 186 19.15 19.94 2.38
CA ARG A 186 18.34 21.16 2.19
C ARG A 186 17.54 21.59 3.43
N LYS A 187 17.59 20.84 4.53
CA LYS A 187 16.85 21.12 5.79
C LYS A 187 15.34 21.34 5.55
N LEU A 188 14.73 20.50 4.72
CA LEU A 188 13.32 20.61 4.36
C LEU A 188 12.38 20.02 5.42
N ARG A 189 11.33 20.74 5.80
CA ARG A 189 10.19 20.29 6.64
C ARG A 189 10.67 19.54 7.89
N ILE A 190 10.49 18.21 7.97
CA ILE A 190 10.88 17.40 9.13
C ILE A 190 12.39 17.48 9.43
N TRP A 191 13.19 17.97 8.48
CA TRP A 191 14.63 18.16 8.60
C TRP A 191 15.05 19.58 9.00
N LYS A 192 14.12 20.53 9.23
CA LYS A 192 14.45 21.93 9.61
C LYS A 192 15.29 22.02 10.88
N ASP A 193 14.90 21.24 11.89
CA ASP A 193 15.57 21.21 13.21
C ASP A 193 16.45 19.96 13.38
N PHE A 194 16.81 19.30 12.29
CA PHE A 194 17.61 18.08 12.34
C PHE A 194 19.02 18.43 12.84
N LYS A 195 19.28 18.11 14.11
CA LYS A 195 20.62 18.03 14.66
C LYS A 195 21.18 16.68 14.28
N GLU A 196 22.29 16.65 13.55
CA GLU A 196 23.03 15.41 13.33
C GLU A 196 23.27 14.76 14.69
N THR A 197 22.66 13.60 14.91
CA THR A 197 23.04 12.79 16.06
C THR A 197 24.40 12.24 15.71
N VAL A 198 25.45 12.98 16.07
CA VAL A 198 26.78 12.40 16.17
C VAL A 198 26.58 11.24 17.13
N ARG A 199 26.67 10.01 16.61
CA ARG A 199 26.81 8.83 17.45
C ARG A 199 28.18 8.98 18.10
N SER A 200 28.26 9.80 19.15
CA SER A 200 29.40 9.80 20.04
C SER A 200 29.39 8.43 20.69
N SER A 201 30.26 7.55 20.20
CA SER A 201 30.74 6.38 20.93
C SER A 201 31.54 6.81 22.16
N SER A 202 31.04 7.79 22.91
CA SER A 202 31.49 8.08 24.25
C SER A 202 30.69 7.14 25.14
N SER A 203 31.37 6.21 25.80
CA SER A 203 30.85 5.48 26.94
C SER A 203 30.31 6.48 27.97
N ILE A 204 29.01 6.76 27.92
CA ILE A 204 28.34 7.59 28.90
C ILE A 204 28.11 6.68 30.11
N ASN A 205 28.90 6.89 31.16
CA ASN A 205 28.64 6.27 32.45
C ASN A 205 27.39 6.92 33.04
N PHE A 206 26.44 6.10 33.46
CA PHE A 206 25.25 6.56 34.17
C PHE A 206 25.34 6.08 35.61
N ASP A 207 25.22 7.02 36.56
CA ASP A 207 25.02 6.69 37.96
C ASP A 207 23.52 6.46 38.19
N ALA A 208 23.17 5.27 38.67
CA ALA A 208 21.80 4.89 38.98
C ALA A 208 21.72 4.25 40.37
N LYS A 209 20.56 4.41 41.03
CA LYS A 209 20.25 3.76 42.30
C LYS A 209 19.38 2.54 42.04
N VAL A 210 19.89 1.36 42.39
CA VAL A 210 19.13 0.12 42.30
C VAL A 210 18.02 0.13 43.35
N LEU A 211 16.77 -0.07 42.90
CA LEU A 211 15.58 -0.17 43.74
C LEU A 211 15.31 -1.61 44.15
N GLU A 212 15.55 -2.57 43.25
CA GLU A 212 15.26 -3.99 43.49
C GLU A 212 16.16 -4.91 42.65
N ILE A 213 16.52 -6.08 43.20
CA ILE A 213 17.24 -7.14 42.48
C ILE A 213 16.29 -8.30 42.27
N SER A 214 15.86 -8.56 41.03
CA SER A 214 14.90 -9.62 40.73
C SER A 214 15.56 -10.96 40.37
N SER A 215 16.81 -10.93 39.90
CA SER A 215 17.63 -12.12 39.60
C SER A 215 19.11 -11.76 39.51
N ALA A 216 20.00 -12.76 39.41
CA ALA A 216 21.45 -12.55 39.34
C ALA A 216 21.91 -11.69 38.14
N ASP A 217 21.04 -11.52 37.15
CA ASP A 217 21.24 -10.80 35.90
C ASP A 217 20.25 -9.64 35.68
N SER A 218 19.36 -9.34 36.64
CA SER A 218 18.34 -8.29 36.48
C SER A 218 18.23 -7.37 37.70
N LEU A 219 18.35 -6.06 37.45
CA LEU A 219 18.24 -4.97 38.42
C LEU A 219 17.15 -3.98 37.95
N LYS A 220 16.34 -3.48 38.89
CA LYS A 220 15.29 -2.45 38.69
C LYS A 220 15.61 -1.17 39.44
#